data_AF-A0A1J3IAM3-F1
#
_entry.id   AF-A0A1J3IAM3-F1
#
_cell.length_a   1.000
_cell.length_b   1.000
_cell.length_c   1.000
_cell.angle_alpha   90.00
_cell.angle_beta   90.00
_cell.angle_gamma   90.00
#
_symmetry.space_group_name_H-M   'P 1'
#
loop_
_entity.id
_entity.type
_entity.pdbx_description
1 polymer ?
#
loop_
_entity_poly.entity_id
_entity_poly.type
_entity_poly.pdbx_seq_one_letter_code
_entity_poly.pdbx_strand_id
1 'polypeptide(L)'
;ERNPYVCTECNFMIHKDCISLPRVININRHEHLISLTYHLGRGNWELCGVCRKKIDWNFGAFSCKRCPGYAVHSKCATDSKVWDGEELGDVPEVEEEILDPY
;
A
#
# COMPACT_ATOMS: atom_id res chain seq x y z
N GLU A 1 -11.79 12.86 11.57
CA GLU A 1 -11.10 13.57 12.68
C GLU A 1 -9.83 12.81 13.03
N ARG A 2 -8.68 13.49 13.15
CA ARG A 2 -7.36 12.83 13.28
C ARG A 2 -7.04 12.43 14.73
N ASN A 3 -7.83 11.55 15.31
CA ASN A 3 -7.54 11.00 16.65
C ASN A 3 -6.68 9.73 16.51
N PRO A 4 -5.43 9.71 17.01
CA PRO A 4 -4.59 8.52 16.98
C PRO A 4 -4.93 7.56 18.12
N TYR A 5 -4.73 6.27 17.88
CA TYR A 5 -4.53 5.27 18.92
C TYR A 5 -3.04 5.20 19.24
N VAL A 6 -2.73 5.19 20.54
CA VAL A 6 -1.35 5.15 21.04
C VAL A 6 -1.24 3.96 21.99
N CYS A 7 -0.31 3.05 21.70
CA CYS A 7 0.15 2.05 22.65
C CYS A 7 1.49 2.51 23.21
N THR A 8 1.51 2.94 24.48
CA THR A 8 2.73 3.43 25.14
C THR A 8 3.71 2.31 25.47
N GLU A 9 3.22 1.10 25.74
CA GLU A 9 4.06 -0.09 26.01
C GLU A 9 4.86 -0.50 24.77
N CYS A 10 4.22 -0.48 23.60
CA CYS A 10 4.86 -0.79 22.32
C CYS A 10 5.51 0.42 21.65
N ASN A 11 5.39 1.62 22.23
CA ASN A 11 5.77 2.90 21.62
C ASN A 11 5.24 3.04 20.17
N PHE A 12 3.97 2.68 19.96
CA PHE A 12 3.33 2.62 18.64
C PHE A 12 2.16 3.59 18.56
N MET A 13 2.02 4.29 17.43
CA MET A 13 0.94 5.24 17.18
C MET A 13 0.36 5.03 15.78
N ILE A 14 -0.96 5.03 15.66
CA ILE A 14 -1.65 4.91 14.37
C ILE A 14 -2.93 5.76 14.36
N HIS A 15 -3.24 6.44 13.26
CA HIS A 15 -4.52 7.15 13.14
C HIS A 15 -5.69 6.17 13.04
N LYS A 16 -6.84 6.52 13.63
CA LYS A 16 -8.11 5.77 13.44
C LYS A 16 -8.41 5.47 11.97
N ASP A 17 -8.28 6.48 11.13
CA ASP A 17 -8.53 6.37 9.69
C ASP A 17 -7.49 5.46 9.00
N CYS A 18 -6.25 5.39 9.52
CA CYS A 18 -5.21 4.52 9.00
C CYS A 18 -5.41 3.05 9.39
N ILE A 19 -5.97 2.75 10.57
CA ILE A 19 -6.37 1.38 10.94
C ILE A 19 -7.38 0.79 9.96
N SER A 20 -8.24 1.64 9.40
CA SER A 20 -9.34 1.25 8.53
C SER A 20 -8.91 1.06 7.06
N LEU A 21 -7.62 1.28 6.75
CA LEU A 21 -7.13 1.12 5.39
C LEU A 21 -7.06 -0.37 5.02
N PRO A 22 -7.40 -0.72 3.77
CA PRO A 22 -7.30 -2.10 3.30
C PRO A 22 -5.83 -2.53 3.25
N ARG A 23 -5.58 -3.82 3.48
CA ARG A 23 -4.24 -4.40 3.51
C ARG A 23 -3.69 -4.69 2.13
N VAL A 24 -4.53 -5.20 1.23
CA VAL A 24 -4.16 -5.56 -0.15
C VAL A 24 -5.28 -5.12 -1.07
N ILE A 25 -4.94 -4.40 -2.14
CA ILE A 25 -5.92 -3.90 -3.11
C ILE A 25 -5.39 -3.99 -4.54
N ASN A 26 -6.30 -3.88 -5.49
CA ASN A 26 -6.00 -3.63 -6.89
C ASN A 26 -6.34 -2.17 -7.25
N ILE A 27 -5.56 -1.53 -8.12
CA ILE A 27 -5.84 -0.18 -8.59
C ILE A 27 -5.73 -0.10 -10.11
N ASN A 28 -6.55 0.73 -10.76
CA ASN A 28 -6.50 0.89 -12.23
C ASN A 28 -5.22 1.56 -12.76
N ARG A 29 -4.28 1.94 -11.88
CA ARG A 29 -2.99 2.56 -12.22
C ARG A 29 -1.81 1.60 -12.13
N HIS A 30 -2.04 0.33 -11.77
CA HIS A 30 -1.01 -0.69 -11.66
C HIS A 30 -1.60 -2.08 -11.85
N GLU A 31 -0.90 -2.95 -12.59
CA GLU A 31 -1.40 -4.27 -12.94
C GLU A 31 -1.38 -5.27 -11.78
N HIS A 32 -0.43 -5.11 -10.86
CA HIS A 32 -0.28 -5.99 -9.71
C HIS A 32 -1.02 -5.48 -8.49
N LEU A 33 -1.38 -6.41 -7.61
CA LEU A 33 -1.82 -6.08 -6.26
C LEU A 33 -0.75 -5.29 -5.52
N ILE A 34 -1.22 -4.33 -4.74
CA ILE A 34 -0.38 -3.51 -3.88
C ILE A 34 -0.81 -3.71 -2.44
N SER A 35 0.18 -3.74 -1.55
CA SER A 35 -0.05 -3.99 -0.13
C SER A 35 0.33 -2.77 0.69
N LEU A 36 -0.47 -2.50 1.72
CA LEU A 36 -0.23 -1.44 2.67
C LEU A 36 1.05 -1.74 3.45
N THR A 37 1.96 -0.78 3.47
CA THR A 37 3.22 -0.85 4.19
C THR A 37 3.41 0.38 5.06
N TYR A 38 3.76 0.11 6.33
CA TYR A 38 4.05 1.11 7.35
C TYR A 38 5.55 1.24 7.63
N HIS A 39 6.33 0.26 7.16
CA HIS A 39 7.77 0.18 7.40
C HIS A 39 8.43 -0.37 6.14
N LEU A 40 9.16 0.49 5.43
CA LEU A 40 10.12 0.07 4.42
C LEU A 40 11.47 0.70 4.78
N GLY A 41 12.54 -0.09 4.73
CA GLY A 41 13.88 0.26 5.23
C GLY A 41 14.52 1.49 4.57
N ARG A 42 15.66 1.34 3.89
CA ARG A 42 16.24 2.39 3.03
C ARG A 42 15.91 2.06 1.57
N GLY A 43 15.39 3.02 0.82
CA GLY A 43 15.09 2.84 -0.60
C GLY A 43 14.66 4.13 -1.29
N ASN A 44 14.74 4.14 -2.61
CA ASN A 44 14.42 5.29 -3.46
C ASN A 44 12.96 5.20 -3.93
N TRP A 45 11.99 5.27 -3.02
CA TRP A 45 10.58 5.37 -3.39
C TRP A 45 10.11 6.81 -3.32
N GLU A 46 10.68 7.61 -4.23
CA GLU A 46 10.55 9.06 -4.14
C GLU A 46 9.20 9.57 -4.61
N LEU A 47 8.53 8.91 -5.57
CA LEU A 47 7.34 9.46 -6.22
C LEU A 47 6.16 8.47 -6.22
N CYS A 48 4.98 8.99 -5.90
CA CYS A 48 3.73 8.25 -5.99
C CYS A 48 3.38 7.89 -7.44
N GLY A 49 3.12 6.61 -7.71
CA GLY A 49 2.72 6.10 -9.03
C GLY A 49 1.46 6.76 -9.62
N VAL A 50 0.58 7.30 -8.75
CA VAL A 50 -0.68 7.95 -9.13
C VAL A 50 -0.53 9.46 -9.32
N CYS A 51 -0.12 10.19 -8.28
CA CYS A 51 -0.09 11.66 -8.30
C CYS A 51 1.27 12.26 -8.66
N ARG A 52 2.32 11.43 -8.80
CA ARG A 52 3.71 11.83 -9.12
C ARG A 52 4.31 12.85 -8.14
N LYS A 53 3.76 12.97 -6.93
CA LYS A 53 4.32 13.78 -5.83
C LYS A 53 5.12 12.91 -4.88
N LYS A 54 5.97 13.55 -4.08
CA LYS A 54 6.78 12.86 -3.08
C LYS A 54 5.94 12.09 -2.08
N ILE A 55 6.36 10.86 -1.76
CA ILE A 55 5.71 10.03 -0.74
C ILE A 55 6.16 10.49 0.64
N ASP A 56 5.18 10.82 1.48
CA ASP A 56 5.39 11.02 2.91
C ASP A 56 4.99 9.74 3.64
N TRP A 57 6.00 9.01 4.11
CA TRP A 57 5.85 7.68 4.72
C TRP A 57 5.15 7.70 6.07
N ASN A 58 5.04 8.86 6.72
CA ASN A 58 4.36 8.98 8.02
C ASN A 58 2.86 8.65 7.94
N PHE A 59 2.30 8.60 6.73
CA PHE A 59 0.89 8.29 6.47
C PHE A 59 0.68 6.88 5.89
N GLY A 60 1.72 6.05 5.89
CA GLY A 60 1.74 4.79 5.16
C GLY A 60 1.75 4.99 3.64
N ALA A 61 2.04 3.91 2.93
CA ALA A 61 1.94 3.85 1.49
C ALA A 61 1.55 2.44 1.07
N PHE A 62 1.08 2.28 -0.16
CA PHE A 62 0.95 0.98 -0.79
C PHE A 62 2.17 0.72 -1.66
N SER A 63 2.72 -0.48 -1.60
CA SER A 63 3.85 -0.92 -2.42
C SER A 63 3.54 -2.21 -3.16
N CYS A 64 4.11 -2.36 -4.35
CA CYS A 64 4.02 -3.61 -5.10
C CYS A 64 5.20 -4.52 -4.75
N LYS A 65 4.93 -5.79 -4.43
CA LYS A 65 5.97 -6.80 -4.18
C LYS A 65 6.70 -7.20 -5.47
N ARG A 66 5.99 -7.19 -6.61
CA ARG A 66 6.52 -7.57 -7.93
C ARG A 66 7.25 -6.45 -8.66
N CYS A 67 6.99 -5.19 -8.31
CA CYS A 67 7.58 -4.02 -8.97
C CYS A 67 8.40 -3.19 -7.96
N PRO A 68 9.71 -3.47 -7.83
CA PRO A 68 10.59 -2.73 -6.94
C PRO A 68 10.56 -1.22 -7.25
N GLY A 69 10.39 -0.41 -6.20
CA GLY A 69 10.33 1.06 -6.33
C GLY A 69 8.95 1.62 -6.70
N TYR A 70 7.94 0.77 -6.98
CA TYR A 70 6.57 1.24 -7.14
C TYR A 70 5.92 1.46 -5.77
N ALA A 71 5.49 2.69 -5.52
CA ALA A 71 4.77 3.04 -4.31
C ALA A 71 3.68 4.10 -4.59
N VAL A 72 2.63 4.08 -3.79
CA VAL A 72 1.47 4.97 -3.92
C VAL A 72 1.07 5.49 -2.54
N HIS A 73 0.77 6.79 -2.42
CA HIS A 73 0.21 7.31 -1.16
C HIS A 73 -1.06 6.54 -0.79
N SER A 74 -1.27 6.26 0.50
CA SER A 74 -2.50 5.59 0.98
C SER A 74 -3.77 6.26 0.44
N LYS A 75 -3.84 7.60 0.52
CA LYS A 75 -4.98 8.37 0.01
C LYS A 75 -5.18 8.28 -1.52
N CYS A 76 -4.11 8.06 -2.28
CA CYS A 76 -4.20 7.95 -3.74
C CYS A 76 -4.58 6.53 -4.15
N ALA A 77 -4.13 5.55 -3.38
CA ALA A 77 -4.48 4.15 -3.56
C ALA A 77 -5.96 3.92 -3.24
N THR A 78 -6.50 4.58 -2.21
CA THR A 78 -7.92 4.45 -1.81
C THR A 78 -8.84 5.52 -2.40
N ASP A 79 -8.43 6.26 -3.43
CA ASP A 79 -9.32 7.20 -4.13
C ASP A 79 -10.32 6.39 -4.98
N SER A 80 -11.62 6.69 -4.86
CA SER A 80 -12.70 6.05 -5.64
C SER A 80 -12.52 6.10 -7.17
N LYS A 81 -11.65 6.98 -7.70
CA LYS A 81 -11.31 7.04 -9.13
C LYS A 81 -10.23 6.03 -9.54
N VAL A 82 -9.58 5.41 -8.55
CA VAL A 82 -8.39 4.57 -8.71
C VAL A 82 -8.65 3.16 -8.20
N TRP A 83 -9.42 3.02 -7.12
CA TRP A 83 -9.80 1.76 -6.48
C TRP A 83 -11.31 1.60 -6.45
N ASP A 84 -11.77 0.36 -6.62
CA ASP A 84 -13.17 -0.07 -6.63
C ASP A 84 -13.75 -0.31 -5.24
N GLY A 85 -12.92 -0.31 -4.19
CA GLY A 85 -13.35 -0.56 -2.82
C GLY A 85 -13.22 -2.02 -2.37
N GLU A 86 -12.68 -2.91 -3.21
CA GLU A 86 -12.48 -4.31 -2.87
C GLU A 86 -11.16 -4.55 -2.14
N GLU A 87 -11.23 -5.14 -0.94
CA GLU A 87 -10.06 -5.62 -0.20
C GLU A 87 -9.77 -7.08 -0.58
N LEU A 88 -8.52 -7.35 -0.95
CA LEU A 88 -8.05 -8.64 -1.48
C LEU A 88 -7.07 -9.33 -0.53
N GLY A 89 -7.06 -8.96 0.75
CA GLY A 89 -6.11 -9.47 1.75
C GLY A 89 -6.20 -10.97 2.01
N ASP A 90 -7.37 -11.57 1.76
CA ASP A 90 -7.60 -13.01 1.93
C ASP A 90 -7.42 -13.82 0.64
N VAL A 91 -7.10 -13.15 -0.48
CA VAL A 91 -6.80 -13.84 -1.74
C VAL A 91 -5.34 -14.31 -1.69
N PRO A 92 -5.07 -15.63 -1.71
CA PRO A 92 -3.69 -16.10 -1.81
C PRO A 92 -3.07 -15.50 -3.08
N GLU A 93 -1.87 -14.89 -2.95
CA GLU A 93 -1.07 -14.50 -4.11
C GLU A 93 -0.91 -15.76 -4.96
N VAL A 94 -1.62 -15.84 -6.10
CA VAL A 94 -1.30 -16.80 -7.13
C VAL A 94 0.08 -16.41 -7.65
N GLU A 95 1.10 -17.07 -7.12
CA GLU A 95 2.38 -17.21 -7.81
C GLU A 95 2.02 -17.80 -9.17
N GLU A 96 2.13 -17.01 -10.23
CA GLU A 96 2.06 -17.58 -11.56
C GLU A 96 3.17 -18.62 -11.59
N GLU A 97 2.80 -19.91 -11.65
CA GLU A 97 3.74 -20.97 -11.96
C GLU A 97 4.43 -20.52 -13.24
N ILE A 98 5.72 -20.20 -13.13
CA ILE A 98 6.58 -19.97 -14.27
C ILE A 98 6.58 -21.32 -14.99
N LEU A 99 5.67 -21.49 -15.96
CA LEU A 99 5.72 -22.60 -16.90
C LEU A 99 7.00 -22.39 -17.69
N ASP A 100 8.06 -23.05 -17.23
CA ASP A 100 9.33 -23.13 -17.94
C ASP A 100 9.04 -23.75 -19.31
N PRO A 101 9.27 -23.05 -20.44
CA PRO A 101 8.89 -23.60 -21.74
C PRO A 101 9.83 -24.69 -22.25
N TYR A 102 10.82 -25.19 -21.49
CA TYR A 102 11.76 -26.22 -21.94
C TYR A 102 12.27 -27.17 -20.85
#